data_AF-A0A9E6ZWZ2-F1
#
_entry.id   AF-A0A9E6ZWZ2-F1
#
_cell.length_a   1.000
_cell.length_b   1.000
_cell.length_c   1.000
_cell.angle_alpha   90.00
_cell.angle_beta   90.00
_cell.angle_gamma   90.00
#
_symmetry.space_group_name_H-M   'P 1'
#
loop_
_entity.id
_entity.type
_entity.pdbx_description
1 polymer ?
#
loop_
_entity_poly.entity_id
_entity_poly.type
_entity_poly.pdbx_seq_one_letter_code
_entity_poly.pdbx_strand_id
1 'polypeptide(L)'
;MIVRTARARKGDVICDIDGILCLFPRKMAQPEPGIDLEVMITHHPTPIWPDLPSDASVEVVRANPPRLGYLFVAPVTDDHVLVSHKGFECSGSMCRTTARVDERGDAAVKARLGRGVGWLTPGRSPVIETDNVNVGWHGQQYREPKPGLAYVSLTDLRDGKNRVCGLPDLAHVDPRILAMLRRPTARAALSPAKAGG
;
A
#
# COMPACT_ATOMS: atom_id res chain seq x y z
N MET A 1 5.19 -4.87 10.93
CA MET A 1 6.44 -4.10 10.66
C MET A 1 6.54 -2.94 11.63
N ILE A 2 7.71 -2.70 12.22
CA ILE A 2 7.90 -1.63 13.22
C ILE A 2 8.51 -0.40 12.53
N VAL A 3 7.93 0.77 12.77
CA VAL A 3 8.42 2.07 12.26
C VAL A 3 8.57 3.06 13.40
N ARG A 4 9.51 3.99 13.28
CA ARG A 4 9.62 5.12 14.20
C ARG A 4 8.85 6.32 13.67
N THR A 5 7.92 6.83 14.46
CA THR A 5 7.13 8.00 14.08
C THR A 5 7.93 9.29 14.22
N ALA A 6 7.64 10.28 13.38
CA ALA A 6 8.26 11.59 13.41
C ALA A 6 7.21 12.68 13.17
N ARG A 7 7.49 13.89 13.66
CA ARG A 7 6.65 15.07 13.41
C ARG A 7 7.14 15.77 12.14
N ALA A 8 6.28 15.87 11.13
CA ALA A 8 6.53 16.69 9.96
C ALA A 8 6.46 18.18 10.30
N ARG A 9 7.05 19.03 9.45
CA ARG A 9 7.09 20.50 9.65
C ARG A 9 5.70 21.13 9.81
N LYS A 10 4.67 20.54 9.20
CA LYS A 10 3.27 21.02 9.29
C LYS A 10 2.49 20.42 10.47
N GLY A 11 3.15 19.67 11.34
CA GLY A 11 2.54 19.01 12.51
C GLY A 11 1.99 17.61 12.24
N ASP A 12 1.80 17.21 10.98
CA ASP A 12 1.38 15.86 10.60
C ASP A 12 2.41 14.82 11.09
N VAL A 13 1.93 13.67 11.57
CA VAL A 13 2.78 12.55 11.97
C VAL A 13 3.10 11.70 10.74
N ILE A 14 4.36 11.33 10.59
CA ILE A 14 4.87 10.59 9.44
C ILE A 14 5.84 9.49 9.91
N CYS A 15 6.13 8.56 9.02
CA CYS A 15 7.26 7.66 9.15
C CYS A 15 7.89 7.37 7.78
N ASP A 16 8.97 6.61 7.77
CA ASP A 16 9.65 6.14 6.57
C ASP A 16 9.73 4.61 6.60
N ILE A 17 9.61 3.98 5.44
CA ILE A 17 9.84 2.54 5.24
C ILE A 17 10.72 2.39 4.00
N ASP A 18 11.98 1.98 4.19
CA ASP A 18 12.97 1.81 3.13
C ASP A 18 13.05 3.01 2.16
N GLY A 19 13.05 4.23 2.70
CA GLY A 19 13.09 5.47 1.92
C GLY A 19 11.76 5.90 1.31
N ILE A 20 10.66 5.20 1.62
CA ILE A 20 9.31 5.55 1.20
C ILE A 20 8.61 6.34 2.30
N LEU A 21 8.22 7.58 1.99
CA LEU A 21 7.40 8.40 2.86
C LEU A 21 6.06 7.73 3.16
N CYS A 22 5.72 7.65 4.43
CA CYS A 22 4.47 7.08 4.92
C CYS A 22 3.70 8.09 5.76
N LEU A 23 2.39 8.19 5.50
CA LEU A 23 1.47 9.09 6.18
C LEU A 23 0.42 8.30 6.95
N PHE A 24 -0.04 8.86 8.07
CA PHE A 24 -1.17 8.32 8.81
C PHE A 24 -2.48 8.99 8.31
N PRO A 25 -3.54 8.22 7.99
CA PRO A 25 -4.85 8.78 7.64
C PRO A 25 -5.38 9.75 8.70
N ARG A 26 -5.75 10.97 8.27
CA ARG A 26 -6.23 12.05 9.16
C ARG A 26 -7.49 11.73 9.95
N LYS A 27 -8.30 10.79 9.47
CA LYS A 27 -9.55 10.36 10.14
C LYS A 27 -9.30 9.37 11.28
N MET A 28 -8.06 8.95 11.49
CA MET A 28 -7.68 8.02 12.56
C MET A 28 -6.91 8.77 13.63
N ALA A 29 -6.90 8.20 14.85
CA ALA A 29 -6.05 8.68 15.93
C ALA A 29 -4.59 8.71 15.46
N GLN A 30 -3.97 9.89 15.57
CA GLN A 30 -2.56 10.06 15.20
C GLN A 30 -1.69 9.49 16.31
N PRO A 31 -0.68 8.66 16.00
CA PRO A 31 0.25 8.20 17.01
C PRO A 31 1.12 9.35 17.52
N GLU A 32 1.66 9.20 18.73
CA GLU A 32 2.60 10.18 19.25
C GLU A 32 3.90 10.19 18.40
N PRO A 33 4.52 11.35 18.14
CA PRO A 33 5.82 11.39 17.48
C PRO A 33 6.93 10.81 18.36
N GLY A 34 7.89 10.11 17.75
CA GLY A 34 9.10 9.60 18.41
C GLY A 34 8.94 8.22 19.05
N ILE A 35 7.81 7.54 18.84
CA ILE A 35 7.58 6.18 19.34
C ILE A 35 7.84 5.16 18.23
N ASP A 36 8.24 3.95 18.64
CA ASP A 36 8.31 2.81 17.75
C ASP A 36 6.92 2.12 17.76
N LEU A 37 6.37 1.90 16.58
CA LEU A 37 5.00 1.45 16.41
C LEU A 37 4.93 0.36 15.34
N GLU A 38 4.20 -0.71 15.64
CA GLU A 38 3.83 -1.67 14.59
C GLU A 38 2.74 -1.08 13.69
N VAL A 39 3.01 -1.05 12.39
CA VAL A 39 2.09 -0.53 11.38
C VAL A 39 1.86 -1.53 10.25
N MET A 40 0.75 -1.33 9.56
CA MET A 40 0.38 -1.98 8.32
C MET A 40 0.19 -0.95 7.19
N ILE A 41 0.48 -1.35 5.95
CA ILE A 41 0.29 -0.53 4.76
C ILE A 41 -1.15 -0.68 4.28
N THR A 42 -1.93 0.40 4.30
CA THR A 42 -3.38 0.35 4.05
C THR A 42 -3.77 0.63 2.60
N HIS A 43 -3.14 1.61 1.96
CA HIS A 43 -3.39 1.98 0.57
C HIS A 43 -2.29 2.92 0.06
N HIS A 44 -2.24 3.12 -1.25
CA HIS A 44 -1.51 4.23 -1.85
C HIS A 44 -2.52 5.15 -2.56
N PRO A 45 -2.29 6.47 -2.59
CA PRO A 45 -2.93 7.33 -3.57
C PRO A 45 -2.24 7.15 -4.92
N THR A 46 -2.96 7.32 -6.02
CA THR A 46 -2.32 7.47 -7.34
C THR A 46 -1.51 8.77 -7.33
N PRO A 47 -0.17 8.73 -7.38
CA PRO A 47 0.62 9.94 -7.45
C PRO A 47 0.33 10.61 -8.78
N ILE A 48 -0.17 11.84 -8.69
CA ILE A 48 -0.37 12.69 -9.85
C ILE A 48 0.98 13.35 -10.12
N TRP A 49 1.77 12.72 -10.96
CA TRP A 49 2.93 13.36 -11.57
C TRP A 49 2.41 14.20 -12.73
N PRO A 50 2.59 15.52 -12.71
CA PRO A 50 2.28 16.32 -13.88
C PRO A 50 3.17 15.81 -15.02
N ASP A 51 2.55 15.45 -16.15
CA ASP A 51 3.25 15.06 -17.37
C ASP A 51 3.84 16.34 -17.97
N LEU A 52 5.04 16.67 -17.51
CA LEU A 52 5.76 17.86 -17.94
C LEU A 52 6.73 17.45 -19.06
N PRO A 53 6.74 18.19 -20.18
CA PRO A 53 7.75 18.01 -21.22
C PRO A 53 9.17 18.04 -20.64
N SER A 54 10.11 17.31 -21.24
CA SER A 54 11.51 17.26 -20.79
C SER A 54 12.20 18.63 -20.81
N ASP A 55 11.67 19.57 -21.58
CA ASP A 55 12.10 20.96 -21.74
C ASP A 55 11.23 21.96 -20.97
N ALA A 56 10.37 21.50 -20.04
CA ALA A 56 9.52 22.37 -19.24
C ALA A 56 10.36 23.42 -18.47
N SER A 57 9.94 24.68 -18.54
CA SER A 57 10.62 25.77 -17.82
C SER A 57 10.50 25.62 -16.31
N VAL A 58 11.41 26.28 -15.58
CA VAL A 58 11.40 26.28 -14.10
C VAL A 58 10.07 26.82 -13.56
N GLU A 59 9.44 27.80 -14.22
CA GLU A 59 8.13 28.35 -13.85
C GLU A 59 7.02 27.31 -13.99
N VAL A 60 7.02 26.53 -15.08
CA VAL A 60 6.02 25.47 -15.33
C VAL A 60 6.16 24.34 -14.30
N VAL A 61 7.40 23.95 -13.98
CA VAL A 61 7.70 22.95 -12.93
C VAL A 61 7.30 23.48 -11.54
N ARG A 62 7.48 24.77 -11.26
CA ARG A 62 7.05 25.39 -10.00
C ARG A 62 5.53 25.50 -9.88
N ALA A 63 4.84 25.79 -10.97
CA ALA A 63 3.37 25.83 -11.02
C ALA A 63 2.76 24.43 -10.89
N ASN A 64 3.47 23.39 -11.34
CA ASN A 64 3.05 22.01 -11.29
C ASN A 64 4.08 21.16 -10.53
N PRO A 65 4.21 21.35 -9.21
CA PRO A 65 5.22 20.63 -8.45
C PRO A 65 4.90 19.13 -8.47
N PRO A 66 5.89 18.26 -8.73
CA PRO A 66 5.70 16.82 -8.65
C PRO A 66 5.17 16.43 -7.28
N ARG A 67 4.06 15.68 -7.23
CA ARG A 67 3.54 15.14 -5.97
C ARG A 67 4.40 13.95 -5.57
N LEU A 68 5.08 14.06 -4.42
CA LEU A 68 5.80 12.93 -3.81
C LEU A 68 4.85 11.73 -3.70
N GLY A 69 5.32 10.56 -4.15
CA GLY A 69 4.67 9.30 -3.84
C GLY A 69 4.76 9.03 -2.34
N TYR A 70 3.70 8.49 -1.76
CA TYR A 70 3.68 8.06 -0.37
C TYR A 70 2.73 6.87 -0.18
N LEU A 71 2.91 6.15 0.92
CA LEU A 71 1.97 5.13 1.39
C LEU A 71 1.15 5.66 2.55
N PHE A 72 -0.09 5.20 2.67
CA PHE A 72 -0.84 5.34 3.92
C PHE A 72 -0.62 4.14 4.81
N VAL A 73 -0.25 4.38 6.05
CA VAL A 73 -0.06 3.35 7.08
C VAL A 73 -1.03 3.55 8.24
N ALA A 74 -1.37 2.46 8.92
CA ALA A 74 -2.19 2.47 10.12
C ALA A 74 -1.51 1.65 11.23
N PRO A 75 -1.67 2.03 12.51
CA PRO A 75 -1.23 1.21 13.63
C PRO A 75 -1.92 -0.16 13.60
N VAL A 76 -1.17 -1.22 13.88
CA VAL A 76 -1.73 -2.54 14.15
C VAL A 76 -2.25 -2.56 15.59
N THR A 77 -3.40 -3.19 15.79
CA THR A 77 -4.09 -3.29 17.09
C THR A 77 -4.67 -4.69 17.26
N ASP A 78 -5.26 -4.98 18.42
CA ASP A 78 -5.91 -6.28 18.68
C ASP A 78 -7.12 -6.59 17.77
N ASP A 79 -7.67 -5.57 17.10
CA ASP A 79 -8.71 -5.75 16.08
C ASP A 79 -8.15 -6.37 14.79
N HIS A 80 -6.82 -6.39 14.62
CA HIS A 80 -6.18 -6.85 13.41
C HIS A 80 -5.67 -8.29 13.57
N VAL A 81 -5.91 -9.11 12.55
CA VAL A 81 -5.37 -10.47 12.46
C VAL A 81 -4.59 -10.58 11.16
N LEU A 82 -3.34 -11.03 11.26
CA LEU A 82 -2.54 -11.37 10.10
C LEU A 82 -2.94 -12.75 9.58
N VAL A 83 -3.31 -12.83 8.31
CA VAL A 83 -3.71 -14.07 7.65
C VAL A 83 -2.89 -14.29 6.39
N SER A 84 -2.69 -15.54 6.00
CA SER A 84 -2.12 -15.85 4.68
C SER A 84 -3.22 -16.14 3.66
N HIS A 85 -2.97 -15.80 2.41
CA HIS A 85 -3.91 -15.98 1.31
C HIS A 85 -3.22 -16.64 0.10
N LYS A 86 -4.01 -17.33 -0.71
CA LYS A 86 -3.52 -18.03 -1.91
C LYS A 86 -3.17 -17.13 -3.10
N GLY A 87 -3.41 -15.83 -2.98
CA GLY A 87 -3.10 -14.83 -3.99
C GLY A 87 -4.36 -14.27 -4.65
N PHE A 88 -4.27 -13.04 -5.14
CA PHE A 88 -5.36 -12.35 -5.80
C PHE A 88 -5.23 -12.49 -7.32
N GLU A 89 -6.31 -12.87 -7.97
CA GLU A 89 -6.44 -12.81 -9.43
C GLU A 89 -7.23 -11.56 -9.82
N CYS A 90 -6.69 -10.79 -10.76
CA CYS A 90 -7.38 -9.63 -11.31
C CYS A 90 -8.32 -10.05 -12.45
N SER A 91 -9.53 -9.51 -12.49
CA SER A 91 -10.48 -9.69 -13.61
C SER A 91 -10.83 -8.34 -14.27
N GLY A 92 -9.83 -7.78 -14.97
CA GLY A 92 -9.98 -6.54 -15.70
C GLY A 92 -10.45 -5.40 -14.80
N SER A 93 -11.19 -4.44 -15.37
CA SER A 93 -11.74 -3.32 -14.62
C SER A 93 -13.05 -3.62 -13.87
N MET A 94 -13.62 -4.82 -13.97
CA MET A 94 -15.04 -5.07 -13.67
C MET A 94 -15.39 -6.27 -12.77
N CYS A 95 -14.47 -7.19 -12.40
CA CYS A 95 -14.88 -8.39 -11.63
C CYS A 95 -13.91 -8.90 -10.55
N ARG A 96 -14.49 -9.69 -9.64
CA ARG A 96 -14.07 -10.01 -8.26
C ARG A 96 -12.65 -10.60 -8.12
N THR A 97 -11.73 -9.75 -7.67
CA THR A 97 -10.42 -10.10 -7.11
C THR A 97 -10.58 -10.74 -5.73
N THR A 98 -10.85 -12.05 -5.66
CA THR A 98 -10.92 -12.74 -4.37
C THR A 98 -9.79 -13.73 -4.17
N ALA A 99 -9.17 -13.71 -2.99
CA ALA A 99 -8.19 -14.70 -2.56
C ALA A 99 -8.75 -15.56 -1.44
N ARG A 100 -8.52 -16.87 -1.50
CA ARG A 100 -8.87 -17.77 -0.40
C ARG A 100 -7.85 -17.63 0.73
N VAL A 101 -8.34 -17.51 1.96
CA VAL A 101 -7.51 -17.54 3.18
C VAL A 101 -7.08 -18.98 3.45
N ASP A 102 -5.85 -19.16 3.91
CA ASP A 102 -5.36 -20.48 4.31
C ASP A 102 -6.09 -21.02 5.55
N GLU A 103 -5.98 -22.32 5.80
CA GLU A 103 -6.68 -22.96 6.93
C GLU A 103 -6.21 -22.41 8.28
N ARG A 104 -4.92 -22.08 8.39
CA ARG A 104 -4.34 -21.55 9.63
C ARG A 104 -4.85 -20.14 9.95
N GLY A 105 -4.88 -19.24 8.97
CA GLY A 105 -5.42 -17.90 9.10
C GLY A 105 -6.92 -17.92 9.36
N ASP A 106 -7.65 -18.79 8.66
CA ASP A 106 -9.09 -18.95 8.88
C ASP A 106 -9.39 -19.46 10.29
N ALA A 107 -8.62 -20.43 10.79
CA ALA A 107 -8.71 -20.91 12.17
C ALA A 107 -8.39 -19.83 13.21
N ALA A 108 -7.37 -19.00 12.96
CA ALA A 108 -7.00 -17.89 13.85
C ALA A 108 -8.12 -16.85 13.96
N VAL A 109 -8.75 -16.49 12.84
CA VAL A 109 -9.91 -15.60 12.83
C VAL A 109 -11.11 -16.26 13.51
N LYS A 110 -11.39 -17.55 13.22
CA LYS A 110 -12.49 -18.30 13.83
C LYS A 110 -12.36 -18.39 15.35
N ALA A 111 -11.14 -18.54 15.88
CA ALA A 111 -10.90 -18.54 17.32
C ALA A 111 -11.25 -17.21 17.99
N ARG A 112 -11.10 -16.08 17.27
CA ARG A 112 -11.39 -14.73 17.79
C ARG A 112 -12.83 -14.26 17.53
N LEU A 113 -13.44 -14.70 16.43
CA LEU A 113 -14.72 -14.17 15.94
C LEU A 113 -15.87 -15.20 15.95
N GLY A 114 -15.57 -16.48 16.16
CA GLY A 114 -16.55 -17.57 16.06
C GLY A 114 -16.88 -17.97 14.61
N ARG A 115 -16.30 -17.31 13.60
CA ARG A 115 -16.45 -17.62 12.17
C ARG A 115 -15.15 -17.41 11.41
N GLY A 116 -14.98 -18.17 10.33
CA GLY A 116 -13.91 -17.95 9.37
C GLY A 116 -14.17 -16.76 8.44
N VAL A 117 -13.15 -16.42 7.65
CA VAL A 117 -13.18 -15.45 6.57
C VAL A 117 -13.59 -16.12 5.26
N GLY A 118 -12.99 -17.26 4.93
CA GLY A 118 -13.11 -17.95 3.65
C GLY A 118 -12.40 -17.22 2.50
N TRP A 119 -13.04 -16.17 1.95
CA TRP A 119 -12.55 -15.41 0.80
C TRP A 119 -12.38 -13.93 1.12
N LEU A 120 -11.30 -13.33 0.65
CA LEU A 120 -10.96 -11.92 0.84
C LEU A 120 -10.99 -11.15 -0.46
N THR A 121 -11.42 -9.90 -0.41
CA THR A 121 -11.17 -8.89 -1.46
C THR A 121 -9.97 -8.02 -1.09
N PRO A 122 -9.20 -7.48 -2.06
CA PRO A 122 -8.04 -6.61 -1.79
C PRO A 122 -8.44 -5.26 -1.18
N GLY A 123 -9.70 -4.83 -1.39
CA GLY A 123 -10.17 -3.54 -0.91
C GLY A 123 -9.42 -2.39 -1.56
N ARG A 124 -8.81 -1.52 -0.75
CA ARG A 124 -7.91 -0.43 -1.23
C ARG A 124 -6.43 -0.79 -1.07
N SER A 125 -6.15 -1.98 -0.57
CA SER A 125 -4.80 -2.39 -0.22
C SER A 125 -4.00 -2.63 -1.50
N PRO A 126 -2.73 -2.22 -1.54
CA PRO A 126 -1.94 -2.23 -2.76
C PRO A 126 -1.32 -3.62 -3.00
N VAL A 127 -2.14 -4.67 -2.89
CA VAL A 127 -1.70 -6.06 -2.91
C VAL A 127 -1.18 -6.46 -4.30
N ILE A 128 -0.38 -7.52 -4.34
CA ILE A 128 0.03 -8.12 -5.60
C ILE A 128 -1.16 -8.86 -6.22
N GLU A 129 -1.55 -8.44 -7.41
CA GLU A 129 -2.60 -9.08 -8.21
C GLU A 129 -2.00 -9.73 -9.46
N THR A 130 -2.53 -10.90 -9.81
CA THR A 130 -2.11 -11.66 -10.99
C THR A 130 -3.13 -11.47 -12.10
N ASP A 131 -2.71 -10.95 -13.25
CA ASP A 131 -3.59 -10.73 -14.41
C ASP A 131 -3.74 -12.01 -15.24
N ASN A 132 -4.63 -12.90 -14.79
CA ASN A 132 -4.94 -14.15 -15.48
C ASN A 132 -6.15 -14.06 -16.42
N VAL A 133 -6.89 -12.95 -16.42
CA VAL A 133 -8.11 -12.87 -17.23
C VAL A 133 -7.88 -12.59 -18.69
N ASN A 134 -6.70 -12.07 -19.03
CA ASN A 134 -6.29 -11.87 -20.41
C ASN A 134 -5.57 -13.09 -20.99
N VAL A 135 -5.51 -14.23 -20.28
CA VAL A 135 -4.89 -15.46 -20.79
C VAL A 135 -5.54 -15.85 -22.12
N GLY A 136 -4.72 -16.04 -23.15
CA GLY A 136 -5.17 -16.30 -24.53
C GLY A 136 -5.42 -15.03 -25.37
N TRP A 137 -5.51 -13.86 -24.76
CA TRP A 137 -5.55 -12.57 -25.45
C TRP A 137 -4.11 -12.01 -25.60
N HIS A 138 -3.72 -11.59 -26.81
CA HIS A 138 -2.36 -11.08 -27.13
C HIS A 138 -1.21 -12.02 -26.69
N GLY A 139 -1.44 -13.34 -26.61
CA GLY A 139 -0.41 -14.29 -26.20
C GLY A 139 -0.02 -14.24 -24.71
N GLN A 140 -0.84 -13.60 -23.87
CA GLN A 140 -0.66 -13.65 -22.40
C GLN A 140 -0.80 -15.09 -21.92
N GLN A 141 0.15 -15.52 -21.07
CA GLN A 141 0.19 -16.86 -20.49
C GLN A 141 -0.38 -16.85 -19.08
N TYR A 142 -0.97 -17.98 -18.68
CA TYR A 142 -1.41 -18.20 -17.31
C TYR A 142 -0.25 -18.03 -16.33
N ARG A 143 -0.49 -17.34 -15.22
CA ARG A 143 0.47 -17.15 -14.12
C ARG A 143 -0.17 -17.60 -12.83
N GLU A 144 0.54 -18.38 -12.03
CA GLU A 144 -0.01 -18.77 -10.72
C GLU A 144 -0.17 -17.53 -9.82
N PRO A 145 -1.33 -17.36 -9.14
CA PRO A 145 -1.52 -16.27 -8.20
C PRO A 145 -0.49 -16.30 -7.09
N LYS A 146 0.11 -15.15 -6.77
CA LYS A 146 1.16 -15.07 -5.76
C LYS A 146 0.56 -15.14 -4.34
N PRO A 147 0.86 -16.16 -3.52
CA PRO A 147 0.45 -16.18 -2.13
C PRO A 147 1.08 -15.02 -1.34
N GLY A 148 0.42 -14.61 -0.27
CA GLY A 148 0.87 -13.46 0.51
C GLY A 148 0.27 -13.41 1.91
N LEU A 149 0.67 -12.37 2.65
CA LEU A 149 0.18 -12.07 3.98
C LEU A 149 -0.58 -10.75 3.93
N ALA A 150 -1.67 -10.68 4.69
CA ALA A 150 -2.54 -9.52 4.75
C ALA A 150 -3.20 -9.42 6.13
N TYR A 151 -3.41 -8.21 6.60
CA TYR A 151 -4.24 -7.95 7.77
C TYR A 151 -5.71 -7.89 7.38
N VAL A 152 -6.54 -8.46 8.25
CA VAL A 152 -7.99 -8.31 8.25
C VAL A 152 -8.43 -7.66 9.57
N SER A 153 -9.47 -6.84 9.52
CA SER A 153 -10.08 -6.22 10.71
C SER A 153 -11.23 -7.08 11.21
N LEU A 154 -11.20 -7.46 12.49
CA LEU A 154 -12.29 -8.19 13.14
C LEU A 154 -13.58 -7.38 13.11
N THR A 155 -13.49 -6.05 13.25
CA THR A 155 -14.63 -5.15 13.11
C THR A 155 -15.23 -5.18 11.71
N ASP A 156 -14.42 -5.08 10.65
CA ASP A 156 -14.92 -5.20 9.27
C ASP A 156 -15.55 -6.59 9.02
N LEU A 157 -14.98 -7.66 9.58
CA LEU A 157 -15.53 -9.00 9.44
C LEU A 157 -16.86 -9.19 10.20
N ARG A 158 -17.04 -8.55 11.36
CA ARG A 158 -18.34 -8.48 12.08
C ARG A 158 -19.40 -7.81 11.21
N ASP A 159 -19.02 -6.78 10.48
CA ASP A 159 -19.88 -6.07 9.52
C ASP A 159 -20.12 -6.85 8.20
N GLY A 160 -19.58 -8.06 8.07
CA GLY A 160 -19.69 -8.86 6.84
C GLY A 160 -18.78 -8.39 5.70
N LYS A 161 -17.79 -7.54 5.97
CA LYS A 161 -16.83 -7.04 4.98
C LYS A 161 -15.57 -7.90 4.97
N ASN A 162 -15.55 -8.91 4.10
CA ASN A 162 -14.37 -9.75 3.91
C ASN A 162 -13.36 -9.08 2.98
N ARG A 163 -12.52 -8.19 3.52
CA ARG A 163 -11.52 -7.45 2.76
C ARG A 163 -10.21 -7.31 3.51
N VAL A 164 -9.12 -7.15 2.77
CA VAL A 164 -7.82 -6.74 3.31
C VAL A 164 -7.92 -5.31 3.80
N CYS A 165 -7.44 -5.06 5.03
CA CYS A 165 -7.34 -3.72 5.60
C CYS A 165 -5.89 -3.19 5.66
N GLY A 166 -4.89 -4.06 5.50
CA GLY A 166 -3.51 -3.63 5.28
C GLY A 166 -2.55 -4.78 4.99
N LEU A 167 -1.31 -4.42 4.66
CA LEU A 167 -0.22 -5.35 4.37
C LEU A 167 0.89 -5.22 5.42
N PRO A 168 1.58 -6.32 5.76
CA PRO A 168 2.55 -6.31 6.86
C PRO A 168 3.89 -5.66 6.50
N ASP A 169 4.27 -5.64 5.22
CA ASP A 169 5.52 -5.09 4.73
C ASP A 169 5.47 -4.81 3.21
N LEU A 170 6.58 -4.27 2.66
CA LEU A 170 6.71 -3.92 1.25
C LEU A 170 6.76 -5.13 0.30
N ALA A 171 7.11 -6.34 0.77
CA ALA A 171 7.21 -7.52 -0.09
C ALA A 171 5.84 -7.99 -0.60
N HIS A 172 4.76 -7.54 0.05
CA HIS A 172 3.37 -7.80 -0.31
C HIS A 172 2.72 -6.68 -1.13
N VAL A 173 3.43 -5.56 -1.36
CA VAL A 173 2.96 -4.44 -2.19
C VAL A 173 3.23 -4.73 -3.68
N ASP A 174 2.30 -4.37 -4.56
CA ASP A 174 2.50 -4.49 -6.01
C ASP A 174 3.81 -3.80 -6.44
N PRO A 175 4.73 -4.51 -7.13
CA PRO A 175 5.99 -3.94 -7.59
C PRO A 175 5.84 -2.68 -8.45
N ARG A 176 4.74 -2.55 -9.22
CA ARG A 176 4.44 -1.37 -10.04
C ARG A 176 4.24 -0.14 -9.16
N ILE A 177 3.57 -0.31 -8.02
CA ILE A 177 3.33 0.74 -7.04
C ILE A 177 4.65 1.13 -6.38
N LEU A 178 5.47 0.15 -5.96
CA LEU A 178 6.79 0.43 -5.38
C LEU A 178 7.71 1.17 -6.36
N ALA A 179 7.75 0.74 -7.61
CA ALA A 179 8.54 1.40 -8.65
C ALA A 179 8.10 2.87 -8.85
N MET A 180 6.80 3.11 -8.82
CA MET A 180 6.22 4.45 -8.92
C MET A 180 6.55 5.32 -7.70
N LEU A 181 6.53 4.77 -6.48
CA LEU A 181 6.87 5.48 -5.24
C LEU A 181 8.36 5.81 -5.14
N ARG A 182 9.22 4.95 -5.69
CA ARG A 182 10.68 5.11 -5.71
C ARG A 182 11.19 5.99 -6.85
N ARG A 183 10.31 6.47 -7.75
CA ARG A 183 10.74 7.35 -8.85
C ARG A 183 11.45 8.58 -8.27
N PRO A 184 12.70 8.86 -8.68
CA PRO A 184 13.38 10.07 -8.29
C PRO A 184 12.50 11.26 -8.65
N THR A 185 12.12 12.08 -7.66
CA THR A 185 11.65 13.42 -7.99
C THR A 185 12.79 14.09 -8.77
N ALA A 186 12.50 14.68 -9.92
CA ALA A 186 13.47 15.39 -10.78
C ALA A 186 14.28 16.49 -10.04
N ARG A 187 13.97 16.73 -8.76
CA ARG A 187 14.68 17.60 -7.84
C ARG A 187 16.06 17.08 -7.40
N ALA A 188 16.32 15.77 -7.44
CA ALA A 188 17.66 15.25 -7.11
C ALA A 188 18.71 15.61 -8.19
N ALA A 189 18.29 15.83 -9.44
CA ALA A 189 19.15 16.26 -10.54
C ALA A 189 19.34 17.79 -10.62
N LEU A 190 18.60 18.57 -9.83
CA LEU A 190 18.63 20.03 -9.82
C LEU A 190 19.36 20.62 -8.59
N SER A 191 20.28 19.86 -7.97
CA SER A 191 21.23 20.49 -7.05
C SER A 191 22.04 21.52 -7.83
N PRO A 192 22.06 22.81 -7.45
CA PRO A 192 22.96 23.75 -8.07
C PRO A 192 24.37 23.26 -7.77
N ALA A 193 25.16 23.03 -8.82
CA ALA A 193 26.60 22.96 -8.68
C ALA A 193 27.03 24.17 -7.84
N LYS A 194 27.79 23.91 -6.77
CA LYS A 194 28.38 24.93 -5.90
C LYS A 194 28.87 26.10 -6.76
N ALA A 195 28.37 27.30 -6.46
CA ALA A 195 28.99 28.53 -6.90
C ALA A 195 30.39 28.57 -6.27
N GLY A 196 31.40 28.18 -7.06
CA GLY A 196 32.79 28.48 -6.83
C GLY A 196 33.16 29.68 -7.69
N GLY A 197 33.28 30.83 -7.05
CA GLY A 197 33.70 32.11 -7.61
C GLY A 197 33.94 33.07 -6.47
#